data_AF-A0A1X1H470-F1
#
_entry.id   AF-A0A1X1H470-F1
#
_cell.length_a   1.000
_cell.length_b   1.000
_cell.length_c   1.000
_cell.angle_alpha   90.00
_cell.angle_beta   90.00
_cell.angle_gamma   90.00
#
_symmetry.space_group_name_H-M   'P 1'
#
loop_
_entity.id
_entity.type
_entity.pdbx_description
1 polymer ?
#
loop_
_entity_poly.entity_id
_entity_poly.type
_entity_poly.pdbx_seq_one_letter_code
_entity_poly.pdbx_strand_id
1 'polypeptide(L)'
;MRNYLKYIPYYLVTFFFYWPLYELLSLLISDPYTLKGLYIYNIILFSPLVTFIVSLLYSYRFHFSLWWLLSIGLLYCFTIITFGEFILLYFLAYELFALLGLVSGVGIKHLFKRAKNKKIIQKP
;
A
#
# COMPACT_ATOMS: atom_id res chain seq x y z
N MET A 1 0.20 -9.15 24.02
CA MET A 1 -0.38 -8.98 22.66
C MET A 1 -0.24 -7.57 22.04
N ARG A 2 0.62 -6.66 22.55
CA ARG A 2 0.62 -5.22 22.16
C ARG A 2 1.44 -4.87 20.89
N ASN A 3 2.19 -5.81 20.30
CA ASN A 3 3.07 -5.52 19.15
C ASN A 3 2.37 -5.60 17.79
N TYR A 4 1.31 -6.42 17.64
CA TYR A 4 0.60 -6.58 16.37
C TYR A 4 -0.22 -5.34 15.97
N LEU A 5 -0.74 -4.60 16.95
CA LEU A 5 -1.49 -3.35 16.75
C LEU A 5 -0.70 -2.31 15.96
N LYS A 6 0.64 -2.38 15.96
CA LYS A 6 1.50 -1.44 15.25
C LYS A 6 1.41 -1.56 13.72
N TYR A 7 0.99 -2.72 13.20
CA TYR A 7 0.90 -2.98 11.76
C TYR A 7 -0.51 -2.78 11.21
N ILE A 8 -1.53 -2.90 12.07
CA ILE A 8 -2.95 -2.73 11.73
C ILE A 8 -3.23 -1.47 10.90
N PRO A 9 -2.75 -0.26 11.24
CA PRO A 9 -3.10 0.93 10.47
C PRO A 9 -2.63 0.84 9.01
N TYR A 10 -1.48 0.21 8.75
CA TYR A 10 -0.95 0.06 7.39
C TYR A 10 -1.82 -0.90 6.55
N TYR A 11 -2.21 -2.03 7.15
CA TYR A 11 -3.12 -2.96 6.50
C TYR A 11 -4.51 -2.38 6.30
N LEU A 12 -5.03 -1.64 7.28
CA LEU A 12 -6.36 -1.05 7.23
C LEU A 12 -6.48 0.00 6.12
N VAL A 13 -5.46 0.85 5.95
CA VAL A 13 -5.41 1.81 4.84
C VAL A 13 -5.41 1.08 3.49
N THR A 14 -4.56 0.07 3.32
CA THR A 14 -4.50 -0.69 2.06
C THR A 14 -5.82 -1.42 1.77
N PHE A 15 -6.38 -2.07 2.79
CA PHE A 15 -7.67 -2.76 2.72
C PHE A 15 -8.80 -1.82 2.32
N PHE A 16 -8.86 -0.63 2.91
CA PHE A 16 -9.90 0.36 2.62
C PHE A 16 -9.97 0.70 1.13
N PHE A 17 -8.82 0.92 0.48
CA PHE A 17 -8.76 1.24 -0.95
C PHE A 17 -9.08 0.05 -1.87
N TYR A 18 -8.91 -1.19 -1.39
CA TYR A 18 -9.15 -2.40 -2.18
C TYR A 18 -10.61 -2.87 -2.16
N TRP A 19 -11.37 -2.58 -1.10
CA TRP A 19 -12.76 -3.03 -1.04
C TRP A 19 -13.75 -1.99 -0.48
N PRO A 20 -13.70 -1.58 0.81
CA PRO A 20 -14.71 -0.69 1.39
C PRO A 20 -14.94 0.61 0.62
N LEU A 21 -13.91 1.16 0.00
CA LEU A 21 -14.02 2.39 -0.80
C LEU A 21 -14.99 2.23 -1.97
N TYR A 22 -14.98 1.08 -2.66
CA TYR A 22 -15.85 0.83 -3.80
C TYR A 22 -17.32 0.76 -3.38
N GLU A 23 -17.60 0.09 -2.27
CA GLU A 23 -18.95 -0.02 -1.70
C GLU A 23 -19.47 1.36 -1.24
N LEU A 24 -18.60 2.15 -0.61
CA LEU A 24 -18.93 3.51 -0.19
C LEU A 24 -19.22 4.44 -1.38
N LEU A 25 -18.43 4.36 -2.45
CA LEU A 25 -18.70 5.09 -3.69
C LEU A 25 -20.02 4.65 -4.35
N SER A 26 -20.36 3.36 -4.29
CA SER A 26 -21.63 2.85 -4.82
C SER A 26 -22.85 3.36 -4.06
N LEU A 27 -22.72 3.60 -2.75
CA LEU A 27 -23.79 4.17 -1.94
C LEU A 27 -23.94 5.69 -2.15
N LEU A 28 -22.84 6.38 -2.44
CA LEU A 28 -22.82 7.84 -2.54
C LEU A 28 -23.18 8.36 -3.94
N ILE A 29 -22.84 7.62 -5.00
CA ILE A 29 -22.91 8.09 -6.38
C ILE A 29 -23.92 7.28 -7.17
N SER A 30 -25.02 7.91 -7.55
CA SER A 30 -26.09 7.28 -8.32
C SER A 30 -25.85 7.29 -9.84
N ASP A 31 -24.98 8.18 -10.35
CA ASP A 31 -24.66 8.23 -11.77
C ASP A 31 -23.67 7.13 -12.18
N PRO A 32 -24.07 6.17 -13.04
CA PRO A 32 -23.25 5.02 -13.38
C PRO A 32 -21.97 5.38 -14.15
N TYR A 33 -21.97 6.47 -14.93
CA TYR A 33 -20.80 6.87 -15.70
C TYR A 33 -19.70 7.45 -14.81
N THR A 34 -20.08 8.33 -13.88
CA THR A 34 -19.15 8.90 -12.91
C THR A 34 -18.60 7.82 -11.97
N LEU A 35 -19.43 6.88 -11.52
CA LEU A 35 -19.02 5.77 -10.67
C LEU A 35 -17.99 4.86 -11.35
N LYS A 36 -18.23 4.46 -12.61
CA LYS A 36 -17.27 3.66 -13.38
C LYS A 36 -15.93 4.40 -13.56
N GLY A 37 -15.98 5.70 -13.86
CA GLY A 37 -14.78 6.52 -13.97
C GLY A 37 -13.93 6.51 -12.70
N LEU A 38 -14.57 6.67 -11.53
CA LEU A 38 -13.89 6.63 -10.24
C LEU A 38 -13.31 5.26 -9.91
N TYR A 39 -13.99 4.18 -10.28
CA TYR A 39 -13.47 2.82 -10.09
C TYR A 39 -12.20 2.59 -10.90
N ILE A 40 -12.22 2.96 -12.18
CA ILE A 40 -11.06 2.87 -13.07
C ILE A 40 -9.91 3.71 -12.51
N TYR A 41 -10.20 4.93 -12.06
CA TYR A 41 -9.19 5.82 -11.49
C TYR A 41 -8.60 5.26 -10.19
N ASN A 42 -9.42 4.63 -9.35
CA ASN A 42 -8.94 3.95 -8.14
C ASN A 42 -8.07 2.74 -8.45
N ILE A 43 -8.42 1.94 -9.47
CA ILE A 43 -7.64 0.77 -9.88
C ILE A 43 -6.29 1.19 -10.47
N ILE A 44 -6.30 2.13 -11.42
CA ILE A 44 -5.10 2.47 -12.19
C ILE A 44 -4.14 3.34 -11.39
N LEU A 45 -4.64 4.26 -10.56
CA LEU A 45 -3.83 5.30 -9.96
C LEU A 45 -3.77 5.23 -8.44
N PHE A 46 -4.92 5.30 -7.75
CA PHE A 46 -4.90 5.42 -6.29
C PHE A 46 -4.45 4.13 -5.57
N SER A 47 -4.98 2.98 -5.95
CA SER A 47 -4.62 1.69 -5.35
C SER A 47 -3.12 1.38 -5.44
N PRO A 48 -2.45 1.45 -6.61
CA PRO A 48 -1.01 1.22 -6.68
C PRO A 48 -0.21 2.28 -5.94
N LEU A 49 -0.64 3.55 -5.98
CA LEU A 49 0.02 4.64 -5.28
C LEU A 49 -0.06 4.48 -3.75
N VAL A 50 -1.24 4.16 -3.22
CA VAL A 50 -1.44 3.88 -1.79
C VAL A 50 -0.61 2.67 -1.38
N THR A 51 -0.62 1.61 -2.19
CA THR A 51 0.19 0.41 -1.93
C THR A 51 1.68 0.75 -1.84
N PHE A 52 2.18 1.61 -2.73
CA PHE A 52 3.55 2.11 -2.69
C PHE A 52 3.83 2.93 -1.42
N ILE A 53 3.00 3.93 -1.10
CA ILE A 53 3.20 4.82 0.06
C ILE A 53 3.16 4.02 1.37
N VAL A 54 2.17 3.15 1.53
CA VAL A 54 2.01 2.35 2.75
C VAL A 54 3.21 1.41 2.91
N SER A 55 3.66 0.77 1.82
CA SER A 55 4.85 -0.10 1.84
C SER A 55 6.14 0.67 2.15
N LEU A 56 6.26 1.90 1.67
CA LEU A 56 7.36 2.81 1.98
C LEU A 56 7.37 3.18 3.46
N LEU A 57 6.23 3.61 4.00
CA LEU A 57 6.12 3.98 5.42
C LEU A 57 6.33 2.78 6.35
N TYR A 58 5.83 1.61 5.95
CA TYR A 58 6.03 0.36 6.66
C TYR A 58 7.52 0.00 6.76
N SER A 59 8.22 -0.08 5.61
CA SER A 59 9.64 -0.47 5.58
C SER A 59 10.56 0.55 6.23
N TYR A 60 10.25 1.85 6.10
CA TYR A 60 10.99 2.92 6.77
C TYR A 60 10.97 2.74 8.29
N ARG A 61 9.78 2.51 8.88
CA ARG A 61 9.64 2.37 10.33
C ARG A 61 10.17 1.03 10.84
N PHE A 62 9.83 -0.05 10.15
CA PHE A 62 10.17 -1.41 10.56
C PHE A 62 11.38 -1.91 9.76
N HIS A 63 11.14 -2.79 8.78
CA HIS A 63 12.16 -3.49 8.01
C HIS A 63 11.53 -4.01 6.71
N PHE A 64 12.36 -4.45 5.76
CA PHE A 64 11.88 -5.23 4.62
C PHE A 64 11.26 -6.54 5.11
N SER A 65 10.07 -6.88 4.61
CA SER A 65 9.35 -8.10 5.01
C SER A 65 8.66 -8.73 3.81
N LEU A 66 8.96 -10.01 3.53
CA LEU A 66 8.25 -10.79 2.51
C LEU A 66 6.82 -11.09 2.94
N TRP A 67 6.57 -11.21 4.24
CA TRP A 67 5.22 -11.38 4.78
C TRP A 67 4.32 -10.18 4.49
N TRP A 68 4.89 -8.98 4.37
CA TRP A 68 4.15 -7.79 3.98
C TRP A 68 3.63 -7.90 2.53
N LEU A 69 4.46 -8.37 1.61
CA LEU A 69 4.06 -8.61 0.21
C LEU A 69 2.98 -9.68 0.12
N LEU A 70 3.17 -10.81 0.81
CA LEU A 70 2.19 -11.88 0.86
C LEU A 70 0.84 -11.35 1.38
N SER A 71 0.87 -10.49 2.40
CA SER A 71 -0.34 -9.89 2.98
C SER A 71 -1.01 -8.90 2.02
N ILE A 72 -0.26 -8.09 1.27
CA ILE A 72 -0.81 -7.23 0.23
C ILE A 72 -1.46 -8.06 -0.87
N GLY A 73 -0.81 -9.15 -1.30
CA GLY A 73 -1.37 -10.07 -2.28
C GLY A 73 -2.67 -10.72 -1.78
N LEU A 74 -2.71 -11.10 -0.50
CA LEU A 74 -3.92 -11.64 0.13
C LEU A 74 -5.03 -10.58 0.24
N LEU A 75 -4.67 -9.33 0.55
CA LEU A 75 -5.60 -8.21 0.55
C LEU A 75 -6.16 -7.94 -0.85
N TYR A 76 -5.34 -8.08 -1.89
CA TYR A 76 -5.80 -7.92 -3.27
C TYR A 76 -6.88 -8.94 -3.64
N CYS A 77 -6.86 -10.15 -3.11
CA CYS A 77 -7.93 -11.14 -3.35
C CYS A 77 -9.33 -10.64 -2.94
N PHE A 78 -9.44 -9.69 -2.01
CA PHE A 78 -10.73 -9.10 -1.65
C PHE A 78 -11.35 -8.29 -2.80
N THR A 79 -10.55 -7.82 -3.76
CA THR A 79 -11.06 -7.15 -4.96
C THR A 79 -11.94 -8.08 -5.82
N ILE A 80 -11.77 -9.40 -5.72
CA ILE A 80 -12.63 -10.38 -6.39
C ILE A 80 -14.08 -10.25 -5.92
N ILE A 81 -14.31 -9.93 -4.64
CA ILE A 81 -15.67 -9.79 -4.10
C ILE A 81 -16.39 -8.62 -4.80
N THR A 82 -15.65 -7.54 -5.05
CA THR A 82 -16.19 -6.32 -5.66
C THR A 82 -16.38 -6.43 -7.17
N PHE A 83 -15.43 -7.04 -7.88
CA PHE A 83 -15.41 -7.06 -9.34
C PHE A 83 -15.86 -8.38 -9.96
N GLY A 84 -15.93 -9.46 -9.17
CA GLY A 84 -16.23 -10.81 -9.65
C GLY A 84 -15.08 -11.45 -10.47
N GLU A 85 -14.02 -10.70 -10.77
CA GLU A 85 -12.92 -11.12 -11.63
C GLU A 85 -11.57 -10.91 -10.93
N PHE A 86 -10.69 -11.89 -11.04
CA PHE A 86 -9.30 -11.77 -10.62
C PHE A 86 -8.43 -11.37 -11.81
N ILE A 87 -7.96 -10.13 -11.82
CA ILE A 87 -7.16 -9.61 -12.93
C ILE A 87 -5.68 -9.66 -12.55
N LEU A 88 -4.98 -10.67 -13.06
CA LEU A 88 -3.58 -10.96 -12.74
C LEU A 88 -2.63 -9.78 -13.08
N LEU A 89 -2.94 -9.00 -14.13
CA LEU A 89 -2.16 -7.81 -14.50
C LEU A 89 -2.13 -6.75 -13.38
N TYR A 90 -3.27 -6.46 -12.76
CA TYR A 90 -3.34 -5.48 -11.68
C TYR A 90 -2.72 -6.03 -10.39
N PHE A 91 -2.88 -7.33 -10.12
CA PHE A 91 -2.18 -8.00 -9.02
C PHE A 91 -0.66 -7.81 -9.11
N LEU A 92 -0.06 -8.15 -10.27
CA LEU A 92 1.37 -7.98 -10.51
C LEU A 92 1.80 -6.52 -10.41
N ALA A 93 1.03 -5.60 -10.98
CA ALA A 93 1.33 -4.18 -10.89
C ALA A 93 1.38 -3.71 -9.42
N TYR A 94 0.38 -4.06 -8.61
CA TYR A 94 0.32 -3.63 -7.22
C TYR A 94 1.44 -4.26 -6.39
N GLU A 95 1.78 -5.51 -6.66
CA GLU A 95 2.90 -6.19 -6.02
C GLU A 95 4.26 -5.54 -6.38
N LEU A 96 4.44 -5.13 -7.64
CA LEU A 96 5.61 -4.35 -8.05
C LEU A 96 5.67 -2.99 -7.35
N PHE A 97 4.54 -2.27 -7.22
CA PHE A 97 4.48 -1.01 -6.47
C PHE A 97 4.76 -1.22 -4.98
N ALA A 98 4.28 -2.32 -4.39
CA ALA A 98 4.61 -2.69 -3.01
C ALA A 98 6.11 -2.93 -2.82
N LEU A 99 6.73 -3.69 -3.74
CA LEU A 99 8.17 -3.94 -3.76
C LEU A 99 8.97 -2.65 -3.88
N LEU A 100 8.61 -1.78 -4.82
CA LEU A 100 9.25 -0.47 -5.00
C LEU A 100 9.13 0.40 -3.73
N GLY A 101 7.97 0.38 -3.08
CA GLY A 101 7.74 1.07 -1.82
C GLY A 101 8.66 0.54 -0.72
N LEU A 102 8.73 -0.80 -0.56
CA LEU A 102 9.61 -1.44 0.42
C LEU A 102 11.09 -1.09 0.21
N VAL A 103 11.58 -1.22 -1.03
CA VAL A 103 12.98 -0.92 -1.36
C VAL A 103 13.28 0.55 -1.11
N SER A 104 12.36 1.44 -1.49
CA SER A 104 12.48 2.89 -1.28
C SER A 104 12.53 3.24 0.20
N GLY A 105 11.65 2.69 1.04
CA GLY A 105 11.64 2.99 2.47
C GLY A 105 12.88 2.47 3.21
N VAL A 106 13.41 1.31 2.82
CA VAL A 106 14.72 0.83 3.31
C VAL A 106 15.85 1.76 2.85
N GLY A 107 15.89 2.12 1.56
CA GLY A 107 16.90 3.02 1.01
C GLY A 107 16.93 4.37 1.75
N ILE A 108 15.76 4.98 1.95
CA ILE A 108 15.62 6.24 2.71
C ILE A 108 16.14 6.07 4.14
N LYS A 109 15.75 4.99 4.84
CA LYS A 109 16.22 4.71 6.20
C LYS A 109 17.74 4.59 6.27
N HIS A 110 18.37 3.91 5.31
CA HIS A 110 19.83 3.79 5.21
C HIS A 110 20.50 5.16 4.99
N LEU A 111 19.96 5.99 4.10
CA LEU A 111 20.48 7.34 3.84
C LEU A 111 20.39 8.23 5.09
N PHE A 112 19.26 8.24 5.79
CA PHE A 112 19.09 9.00 7.04
C PHE A 112 20.03 8.51 8.14
N LYS A 113 20.22 7.19 8.28
CA LYS A 113 21.17 6.62 9.25
C LYS A 113 22.61 7.03 8.92
N ARG A 114 23.00 6.99 7.64
CA ARG A 114 24.33 7.42 7.17
C ARG A 114 24.56 8.91 7.41
N ALA A 115 23.57 9.76 7.13
CA ALA A 115 23.63 11.19 7.38
C ALA A 115 23.73 11.51 8.89
N LYS A 116 22.98 10.79 9.74
CA LYS A 116 23.06 10.93 11.20
C LYS A 116 24.43 10.52 11.74
N ASN A 117 24.99 9.40 11.28
CA ASN A 117 26.32 8.95 11.70
C ASN A 117 27.42 9.93 11.27
N LYS A 118 27.35 10.49 10.05
CA LYS A 118 28.28 11.54 9.61
C LYS A 118 28.23 12.79 10.49
N LYS A 119 27.03 13.20 10.94
CA LYS A 119 26.87 14.35 11.85
C LYS A 119 27.38 14.11 13.27
N ILE A 120 27.40 12.86 13.75
CA ILE A 120 27.94 12.51 15.08
C ILE A 120 29.47 12.51 15.05
N ILE A 121 30.08 12.01 13.97
CA ILE A 121 31.55 11.98 13.79
C ILE A 121 32.13 13.39 13.64
N GLN A 122 31.34 14.37 13.19
CA GLN A 122 31.75 15.78 13.04
C GLN A 122 31.52 16.64 14.29
N LYS A 123 31.00 16.09 15.40
CA LYS A 123 30.95 16.79 16.69
C LYS A 123 32.16 16.36 17.53
N PRO A 124 33.22 17.18 17.65
CA PRO A 124 34.33 16.95 18.58
C PRO A 124 33.88 17.08 20.04
#